data_AF-A0A7C5TYA9-F1
#
_entry.id   AF-A0A7C5TYA9-F1
#
_cell.length_a   1.000
_cell.length_b   1.000
_cell.length_c   1.000
_cell.angle_alpha   90.00
_cell.angle_beta   90.00
_cell.angle_gamma   90.00
#
_symmetry.space_group_name_H-M   'P 1'
#
loop_
_entity.id
_entity.type
_entity.pdbx_description
1 polymer ?
#
loop_
_entity_poly.entity_id
_entity_poly.type
_entity_poly.pdbx_seq_one_letter_code
_entity_poly.pdbx_strand_id
1 'polypeptide(L)'
;MSWRDEIEKLKKMVEEAYRRAVEELEDVVDFIASWREIIPPRRLYRRLRDIVDDFKAELFDVERRVRRIEQEFGEEAKKSVEEVERLIEEKVRDFTRKYEDAVKRIESYVPTEWRGRRPWIAISMMPRKLAMIISREVTGALRTALGELERALEETSTVISSIRLRREDAEIIDELVSAGIFKSRSEAVAFFVKKGIEASKEWLEKVHESIKKIRELQEGIRRELEKGEKEESDK
;
A
#
# COMPACT_ATOMS: atom_id res chain seq x y z
N MET A 1 -18.15 -16.92 -25.89
CA MET A 1 -18.63 -15.68 -25.25
C MET A 1 -17.90 -14.54 -25.94
N SER A 2 -18.58 -13.51 -26.43
CA SER A 2 -17.92 -12.39 -27.13
C SER A 2 -17.15 -11.53 -26.12
N TRP A 3 -16.03 -10.91 -26.54
CA TRP A 3 -15.32 -9.94 -25.69
C TRP A 3 -16.22 -8.77 -25.28
N ARG A 4 -17.25 -8.46 -26.09
CA ARG A 4 -18.27 -7.46 -25.76
C ARG A 4 -19.17 -7.88 -24.61
N ASP A 5 -19.55 -9.16 -24.55
CA ASP A 5 -20.33 -9.71 -23.44
C ASP A 5 -19.50 -9.70 -22.14
N GLU A 6 -18.21 -9.97 -22.26
CA GLU A 6 -17.26 -9.90 -21.15
C GLU A 6 -17.10 -8.46 -20.64
N ILE A 7 -16.98 -7.46 -21.52
CA ILE A 7 -16.97 -6.04 -21.11
C ILE A 7 -18.23 -5.69 -20.30
N GLU A 8 -19.41 -6.11 -20.75
CA GLU A 8 -20.66 -5.81 -20.04
C GLU A 8 -20.71 -6.48 -18.66
N LYS A 9 -20.18 -7.71 -18.56
CA LYS A 9 -20.00 -8.39 -17.28
C LYS A 9 -19.03 -7.64 -16.37
N LEU A 10 -17.92 -7.13 -16.91
CA LEU A 10 -16.94 -6.35 -16.15
C LEU A 10 -17.54 -5.04 -15.62
N LYS A 11 -18.36 -4.34 -16.42
CA LYS A 11 -19.10 -3.15 -15.96
C LYS A 11 -20.00 -3.47 -14.76
N LYS A 12 -20.77 -4.56 -14.84
CA LYS A 12 -21.62 -5.01 -13.73
C LYS A 12 -20.82 -5.36 -12.48
N MET A 13 -19.68 -6.03 -12.64
CA MET A 13 -18.79 -6.32 -11.51
C MET A 13 -18.33 -5.04 -10.79
N VAL A 14 -17.99 -3.98 -11.52
CA VAL A 14 -17.61 -2.68 -10.92
C VAL A 14 -18.78 -2.08 -10.13
N GLU A 15 -19.99 -2.12 -10.70
CA GLU A 15 -21.19 -1.61 -10.00
C GLU A 15 -21.53 -2.41 -8.75
N GLU A 16 -21.44 -3.74 -8.81
CA GLU A 16 -21.70 -4.63 -7.68
C GLU A 16 -20.64 -4.48 -6.58
N ALA A 17 -19.37 -4.34 -6.96
CA ALA A 17 -18.26 -4.06 -6.03
C ALA A 17 -18.51 -2.76 -5.27
N TYR A 18 -18.85 -1.69 -6.00
CA TYR A 18 -19.18 -0.40 -5.41
C TYR A 18 -20.39 -0.47 -4.47
N ARG A 19 -21.46 -1.14 -4.91
CA ARG A 19 -22.69 -1.26 -4.10
C ARG A 19 -22.41 -1.98 -2.79
N ARG A 20 -21.74 -3.14 -2.83
CA ARG A 20 -21.38 -3.90 -1.63
C ARG A 20 -20.50 -3.09 -0.68
N ALA A 21 -19.46 -2.43 -1.20
CA ALA A 21 -18.57 -1.61 -0.40
C ALA A 21 -19.31 -0.46 0.32
N VAL A 22 -20.30 0.15 -0.33
CA VAL A 22 -21.15 1.19 0.28
C VAL A 22 -22.11 0.61 1.31
N GLU A 23 -22.75 -0.52 1.03
CA GLU A 23 -23.65 -1.20 1.97
C GLU A 23 -22.91 -1.58 3.25
N GLU A 24 -21.74 -2.22 3.14
CA GLU A 24 -20.91 -2.58 4.28
C GLU A 24 -20.43 -1.36 5.08
N LEU A 25 -20.16 -0.25 4.40
CA LEU A 25 -19.80 1.00 5.05
C LEU A 25 -20.96 1.57 5.87
N GLU A 26 -22.17 1.58 5.33
CA GLU A 26 -23.38 2.00 6.05
C GLU A 26 -23.67 1.06 7.23
N ASP A 27 -23.49 -0.25 7.07
CA ASP A 27 -23.59 -1.22 8.17
C ASP A 27 -22.63 -0.91 9.32
N VAL A 28 -21.42 -0.41 9.01
CA VAL A 28 -20.47 0.05 10.04
C VAL A 28 -21.01 1.29 10.77
N VAL A 29 -21.57 2.26 10.04
CA VAL A 29 -22.15 3.47 10.65
C VAL A 29 -23.32 3.11 11.55
N ASP A 30 -24.24 2.27 11.07
CA ASP A 30 -25.42 1.84 11.82
C ASP A 30 -25.05 0.99 13.04
N PHE A 31 -24.04 0.14 12.90
CA PHE A 31 -23.47 -0.60 14.03
C PHE A 31 -22.91 0.33 15.11
N ILE A 32 -22.21 1.40 14.71
CA ILE A 32 -21.67 2.38 15.65
C ILE A 32 -22.79 3.20 16.30
N ALA A 33 -23.78 3.63 15.51
CA ALA A 33 -24.90 4.42 16.01
C ALA A 33 -25.79 3.65 16.99
N SER A 34 -25.91 2.33 16.82
CA SER A 34 -26.72 1.46 17.68
C SER A 34 -26.00 1.00 18.96
N TRP A 35 -24.69 1.14 19.06
CA TRP A 35 -23.91 0.69 20.21
C TRP A 35 -23.79 1.76 21.31
N ARG A 36 -24.12 1.37 22.55
CA ARG A 36 -23.96 2.22 23.76
C ARG A 36 -22.53 2.20 24.35
N GLU A 37 -21.66 1.31 23.87
CA GLU A 37 -20.28 1.20 24.30
C GLU A 37 -19.29 1.64 23.21
N ILE A 38 -18.18 2.22 23.64
CA ILE A 38 -17.13 2.79 22.78
C ILE A 38 -16.36 1.67 22.05
N ILE A 39 -16.49 1.58 20.73
CA ILE A 39 -15.74 0.61 19.91
C ILE A 39 -14.26 1.02 19.86
N PRO A 40 -13.29 0.14 20.20
CA PRO A 40 -11.87 0.48 20.14
C PRO A 40 -11.41 0.94 18.74
N PRO A 41 -10.54 1.96 18.61
CA PRO A 41 -10.15 2.53 17.32
C PRO A 41 -9.51 1.50 16.38
N ARG A 42 -8.78 0.53 16.93
CA ARG A 42 -8.13 -0.55 16.16
C ARG A 42 -9.13 -1.52 15.52
N ARG A 43 -10.30 -1.72 16.15
CA ARG A 43 -11.34 -2.61 15.60
C ARG A 43 -12.08 -1.92 14.47
N LEU A 44 -12.42 -0.65 14.68
CA LEU A 44 -12.99 0.21 13.64
C LEU A 44 -12.06 0.34 12.43
N TYR A 45 -10.76 0.60 12.69
CA TYR A 45 -9.75 0.69 11.64
C TYR A 45 -9.71 -0.56 10.76
N ARG A 46 -9.66 -1.76 11.37
CA ARG A 46 -9.65 -3.02 10.63
C ARG A 46 -10.91 -3.17 9.79
N ARG A 47 -12.09 -2.98 10.37
CA ARG A 47 -13.35 -3.16 9.64
C ARG A 47 -13.49 -2.21 8.45
N LEU A 48 -13.12 -0.94 8.62
CA LEU A 48 -13.14 0.03 7.52
C LEU A 48 -12.06 -0.23 6.48
N ARG A 49 -10.91 -0.77 6.88
CA ARG A 49 -9.86 -1.19 5.97
C ARG A 49 -10.31 -2.37 5.13
N ASP A 50 -10.90 -3.40 5.74
CA ASP A 50 -11.33 -4.62 5.06
C ASP A 50 -12.27 -4.27 3.88
N ILE A 51 -13.22 -3.36 4.09
CA ILE A 51 -14.12 -2.83 3.03
C ILE A 51 -13.34 -2.20 1.87
N VAL A 52 -12.32 -1.37 2.18
CA VAL A 52 -11.51 -0.68 1.17
C VAL A 52 -10.64 -1.69 0.41
N ASP A 53 -10.05 -2.65 1.10
CA ASP A 53 -9.19 -3.68 0.52
C ASP A 53 -9.96 -4.65 -0.36
N ASP A 54 -11.17 -5.04 0.04
CA ASP A 54 -12.05 -5.90 -0.75
C ASP A 54 -12.51 -5.17 -2.02
N PHE A 55 -12.96 -3.91 -1.90
CA PHE A 55 -13.33 -3.10 -3.06
C PHE A 55 -12.15 -2.93 -4.03
N LYS A 56 -10.96 -2.62 -3.51
CA LYS A 56 -9.72 -2.49 -4.29
C LYS A 56 -9.38 -3.79 -5.02
N ALA A 57 -9.47 -4.94 -4.34
CA ALA A 57 -9.14 -6.24 -4.91
C ALA A 57 -10.04 -6.58 -6.10
N GLU A 58 -11.33 -6.30 -6.00
CA GLU A 58 -12.29 -6.53 -7.08
C GLU A 58 -12.05 -5.62 -8.29
N LEU A 59 -11.76 -4.33 -8.05
CA LEU A 59 -11.41 -3.40 -9.13
C LEU A 59 -10.12 -3.84 -9.85
N PHE A 60 -9.13 -4.35 -9.12
CA PHE A 60 -7.91 -4.89 -9.72
C PHE A 60 -8.13 -6.18 -10.52
N ASP A 61 -9.09 -7.03 -10.15
CA ASP A 61 -9.47 -8.16 -11.00
C ASP A 61 -10.08 -7.66 -12.31
N VAL A 62 -10.96 -6.65 -12.24
CA VAL A 62 -11.55 -6.02 -13.42
C VAL A 62 -10.46 -5.40 -14.31
N GLU A 63 -9.59 -4.54 -13.78
CA GLU A 63 -8.49 -3.92 -14.53
C GLU A 63 -7.62 -4.99 -15.22
N ARG A 64 -7.30 -6.09 -14.52
CA ARG A 64 -6.51 -7.19 -15.09
C ARG A 64 -7.22 -7.87 -16.27
N ARG A 65 -8.54 -8.01 -16.22
CA ARG A 65 -9.34 -8.61 -17.30
C ARG A 65 -9.50 -7.64 -18.47
N VAL A 66 -9.74 -6.36 -18.19
CA VAL A 66 -9.77 -5.29 -19.19
C VAL A 66 -8.46 -5.21 -19.97
N ARG A 67 -7.30 -5.23 -19.29
CA ARG A 67 -5.99 -5.23 -19.95
C ARG A 67 -5.75 -6.44 -20.86
N ARG A 68 -6.25 -7.62 -20.48
CA ARG A 68 -6.17 -8.81 -21.36
C ARG A 68 -6.99 -8.62 -22.64
N ILE A 69 -8.19 -8.07 -22.53
CA ILE A 69 -9.04 -7.76 -23.69
C ILE A 69 -8.36 -6.71 -24.57
N GLU A 70 -7.79 -5.65 -23.98
CA GLU A 70 -7.06 -4.63 -24.75
C GLU A 70 -5.85 -5.22 -25.49
N GLN A 71 -5.08 -6.12 -24.86
CA GLN A 71 -3.94 -6.79 -25.50
C GLN A 71 -4.35 -7.73 -26.65
N GLU A 72 -5.49 -8.42 -26.52
CA GLU A 72 -5.97 -9.38 -27.52
C GLU A 72 -6.66 -8.69 -28.72
N PHE A 73 -7.43 -7.63 -28.47
CA PHE A 73 -8.33 -7.02 -29.46
C PHE A 73 -7.93 -5.60 -29.87
N GLY A 74 -6.97 -4.97 -29.18
CA GLY A 74 -6.38 -3.69 -29.53
C GLY A 74 -7.41 -2.58 -29.77
N GLU A 75 -7.31 -1.93 -30.93
CA GLU A 75 -8.18 -0.81 -31.33
C GLU A 75 -9.67 -1.19 -31.39
N GLU A 76 -10.01 -2.47 -31.63
CA GLU A 76 -11.43 -2.89 -31.70
C GLU A 76 -12.10 -2.78 -30.33
N ALA A 77 -11.37 -3.06 -29.25
CA ALA A 77 -11.88 -3.02 -27.87
C ALA A 77 -11.61 -1.70 -27.14
N LYS A 78 -10.73 -0.85 -27.67
CA LYS A 78 -10.24 0.38 -27.01
C LYS A 78 -11.35 1.26 -26.43
N LYS A 79 -12.38 1.59 -27.21
CA LYS A 79 -13.49 2.42 -26.74
C LYS A 79 -14.24 1.77 -25.56
N SER A 80 -14.47 0.46 -25.63
CA SER A 80 -15.16 -0.30 -24.59
C SER A 80 -14.30 -0.46 -23.33
N VAL A 81 -13.00 -0.66 -23.49
CA VAL A 81 -12.00 -0.64 -22.41
C VAL A 81 -12.01 0.72 -21.70
N GLU A 82 -11.97 1.82 -22.46
CA GLU A 82 -12.00 3.17 -21.92
C GLU A 82 -13.28 3.49 -21.15
N GLU A 83 -14.41 2.93 -21.55
CA GLU A 83 -15.67 3.03 -20.81
C GLU A 83 -15.62 2.32 -19.46
N VAL A 84 -15.05 1.11 -19.38
CA VAL A 84 -14.92 0.37 -18.11
C VAL A 84 -13.99 1.12 -17.16
N GLU A 85 -12.84 1.57 -17.64
CA GLU A 85 -11.88 2.31 -16.82
C GLU A 85 -12.47 3.64 -16.32
N ARG A 86 -13.25 4.36 -17.14
CA ARG A 86 -13.97 5.56 -16.67
C ARG A 86 -15.01 5.24 -15.59
N LEU A 87 -15.72 4.12 -15.74
CA LEU A 87 -16.66 3.65 -14.73
C LEU A 87 -15.95 3.34 -13.40
N ILE A 88 -14.79 2.69 -13.45
CA ILE A 88 -13.95 2.41 -12.26
C ILE A 88 -13.59 3.73 -11.56
N GLU A 89 -13.08 4.73 -12.28
CA GLU A 89 -12.71 6.03 -11.71
C GLU A 89 -13.91 6.75 -11.09
N GLU A 90 -15.06 6.73 -11.76
CA GLU A 90 -16.30 7.30 -11.25
C GLU A 90 -16.72 6.64 -9.94
N LYS A 91 -16.75 5.30 -9.89
CA LYS A 91 -17.17 4.57 -8.70
C LYS A 91 -16.21 4.70 -7.53
N VAL A 92 -14.90 4.79 -7.79
CA VAL A 92 -13.92 5.06 -6.72
C VAL A 92 -14.07 6.47 -6.17
N ARG A 93 -14.35 7.47 -7.02
CA ARG A 93 -14.64 8.83 -6.58
C ARG A 93 -15.92 8.89 -5.75
N ASP A 94 -16.97 8.21 -6.17
CA ASP A 94 -18.24 8.10 -5.44
C ASP A 94 -18.05 7.43 -4.08
N PHE A 95 -17.36 6.29 -4.06
CA PHE A 95 -17.02 5.57 -2.84
C PHE A 95 -16.22 6.46 -1.88
N THR A 96 -15.22 7.20 -2.39
CA THR A 96 -14.41 8.12 -1.58
C THR A 96 -15.28 9.15 -0.87
N ARG A 97 -16.23 9.78 -1.58
CA ARG A 97 -17.16 10.74 -0.99
C ARG A 97 -18.03 10.10 0.09
N LYS A 98 -18.63 8.95 -0.20
CA LYS A 98 -19.46 8.22 0.77
C LYS A 98 -18.68 7.77 1.99
N TYR A 99 -17.44 7.32 1.81
CA TYR A 99 -16.53 6.96 2.89
C TYR A 99 -16.24 8.15 3.80
N GLU A 100 -15.88 9.30 3.23
CA GLU A 100 -15.63 10.51 4.00
C GLU A 100 -16.87 10.93 4.81
N ASP A 101 -18.06 10.83 4.22
CA ASP A 101 -19.32 11.14 4.92
C ASP A 101 -19.67 10.13 6.01
N ALA A 102 -19.42 8.83 5.79
CA ALA A 102 -19.56 7.80 6.81
C ALA A 102 -18.60 8.04 7.98
N VAL A 103 -17.33 8.35 7.71
CA VAL A 103 -16.35 8.68 8.76
C VAL A 103 -16.81 9.90 9.55
N LYS A 104 -17.29 10.98 8.90
CA LYS A 104 -17.84 12.15 9.61
C LYS A 104 -19.03 11.78 10.51
N ARG A 105 -19.93 10.90 10.06
CA ARG A 105 -21.03 10.39 10.89
C ARG A 105 -20.48 9.64 12.10
N ILE A 106 -19.48 8.78 11.90
CA ILE A 106 -18.81 8.05 12.98
C ILE A 106 -18.14 9.01 13.97
N GLU A 107 -17.54 10.12 13.51
CA GLU A 107 -16.89 11.13 14.36
C GLU A 107 -17.83 11.72 15.43
N SER A 108 -19.13 11.72 15.18
CA SER A 108 -20.13 12.19 16.14
C SER A 108 -20.34 11.23 17.32
N TYR A 109 -19.98 9.95 17.17
CA TYR A 109 -20.16 8.90 18.16
C TYR A 109 -18.87 8.54 18.93
N VAL A 110 -17.71 9.09 18.53
CA VAL A 110 -16.42 8.77 19.15
C VAL A 110 -15.79 9.98 19.87
N PRO A 111 -15.01 9.77 20.95
CA PRO A 111 -14.36 10.85 21.67
C PRO A 111 -13.42 11.70 20.79
N THR A 112 -13.44 13.02 20.94
CA THR A 112 -12.62 13.96 20.17
C THR A 112 -11.11 13.67 20.25
N GLU A 113 -10.64 13.17 21.40
CA GLU A 113 -9.24 12.79 21.64
C GLU A 113 -8.73 11.68 20.69
N TRP A 114 -9.63 10.97 20.02
CA TRP A 114 -9.26 9.93 19.07
C TRP A 114 -8.87 10.48 17.70
N ARG A 115 -9.34 11.68 17.35
CA ARG A 115 -9.18 12.26 16.01
C ARG A 115 -7.71 12.52 15.64
N GLY A 116 -6.85 12.77 16.65
CA GLY A 116 -5.40 12.95 16.47
C GLY A 116 -4.58 11.66 16.57
N ARG A 117 -5.20 10.50 16.86
CA ARG A 117 -4.46 9.23 17.01
C ARG A 117 -4.15 8.63 15.64
N ARG A 118 -2.98 7.98 15.52
CA ARG A 118 -2.52 7.30 14.30
C ARG A 118 -3.59 6.44 13.60
N PRO A 119 -4.42 5.64 14.30
CA PRO A 119 -5.48 4.87 13.64
C PRO A 119 -6.52 5.74 12.95
N TRP A 120 -6.91 6.88 13.53
CA TRP A 120 -7.93 7.77 12.96
C TRP A 120 -7.43 8.47 11.70
N ILE A 121 -6.19 8.99 11.74
CA ILE A 121 -5.53 9.58 10.56
C ILE A 121 -5.47 8.55 9.41
N ALA A 122 -5.18 7.28 9.73
CA ALA A 122 -5.17 6.22 8.74
C ALA A 122 -6.56 5.92 8.17
N ILE A 123 -7.63 5.98 8.99
CA ILE A 123 -9.03 5.87 8.53
C ILE A 123 -9.33 6.96 7.50
N SER A 124 -9.10 8.23 7.83
CA SER A 124 -9.43 9.35 6.95
C SER A 124 -8.66 9.35 5.62
N MET A 125 -7.45 8.79 5.60
CA MET A 125 -6.59 8.76 4.40
C MET A 125 -6.87 7.58 3.46
N MET A 126 -7.48 6.48 3.94
CA MET A 126 -7.67 5.26 3.15
C MET A 126 -8.40 5.46 1.81
N PRO A 127 -9.57 6.12 1.74
CA PRO A 127 -10.27 6.25 0.46
C PRO A 127 -9.50 7.11 -0.56
N ARG A 128 -8.71 8.08 -0.08
CA ARG A 128 -7.86 8.93 -0.94
C ARG A 128 -6.70 8.14 -1.54
N LYS A 129 -6.07 7.27 -0.74
CA LYS A 129 -5.05 6.34 -1.23
C LYS A 129 -5.63 5.40 -2.29
N LEU A 130 -6.86 4.90 -2.10
CA LEU A 130 -7.54 4.10 -3.12
C LEU A 130 -7.75 4.90 -4.42
N ALA A 131 -8.32 6.12 -4.33
CA ALA A 131 -8.51 6.99 -5.49
C ALA A 131 -7.22 7.25 -6.26
N MET A 132 -6.13 7.47 -5.55
CA MET A 132 -4.81 7.62 -6.16
C MET A 132 -4.33 6.33 -6.84
N ILE A 133 -4.42 5.19 -6.16
CA ILE A 133 -3.97 3.89 -6.71
C ILE A 133 -4.79 3.49 -7.93
N ILE A 134 -6.02 3.96 -8.08
CA ILE A 134 -6.91 3.66 -9.20
C ILE A 134 -6.83 4.71 -10.33
N SER A 135 -6.31 5.91 -10.06
CA SER A 135 -6.18 7.00 -11.05
C SER A 135 -5.27 6.62 -12.22
N ARG A 136 -5.79 6.72 -13.46
CA ARG A 136 -5.08 6.36 -14.70
C ARG A 136 -3.70 7.00 -14.85
N GLU A 137 -3.49 8.16 -14.25
CA GLU A 137 -2.24 8.91 -14.24
C GLU A 137 -1.12 8.19 -13.46
N VAL A 138 -1.47 7.32 -12.51
CA VAL A 138 -0.50 6.52 -11.76
C VAL A 138 -0.14 5.26 -12.54
N THR A 139 1.13 5.15 -12.93
CA THR A 139 1.65 4.00 -13.70
C THR A 139 1.49 2.68 -12.96
N GLY A 140 1.32 1.58 -13.69
CA GLY A 140 1.13 0.23 -13.10
C GLY A 140 2.28 -0.22 -12.18
N ALA A 141 3.52 0.17 -12.49
CA ALA A 141 4.69 -0.10 -11.66
C ALA A 141 4.61 0.64 -10.31
N LEU A 142 4.20 1.91 -10.32
CA LEU A 142 4.05 2.71 -9.11
C LEU A 142 2.87 2.22 -8.25
N ARG A 143 1.74 1.83 -8.88
CA ARG A 143 0.60 1.22 -8.17
C ARG A 143 0.98 -0.07 -7.43
N THR A 144 1.70 -0.96 -8.12
CA THR A 144 2.17 -2.23 -7.53
C THR A 144 3.10 -1.97 -6.36
N ALA A 145 4.06 -1.06 -6.53
CA ALA A 145 4.99 -0.64 -5.51
C ALA A 145 4.27 -0.08 -4.26
N LEU A 146 3.29 0.81 -4.43
CA LEU A 146 2.48 1.37 -3.34
C LEU A 146 1.68 0.28 -2.60
N GLY A 147 1.13 -0.71 -3.32
CA GLY A 147 0.43 -1.85 -2.71
C GLY A 147 1.35 -2.79 -1.90
N GLU A 148 2.56 -3.06 -2.39
CA GLU A 148 3.56 -3.87 -1.67
C GLU A 148 4.11 -3.17 -0.42
N LEU A 149 4.21 -1.85 -0.46
CA LEU A 149 4.57 -1.05 0.70
C LEU A 149 3.51 -1.14 1.79
N GLU A 150 2.25 -0.99 1.39
CA GLU A 150 1.11 -1.02 2.31
C GLU A 150 1.11 -2.31 3.13
N ARG A 151 1.38 -3.45 2.48
CA ARG A 151 1.56 -4.76 3.13
C ARG A 151 2.83 -4.85 3.99
N ALA A 152 3.97 -4.35 3.49
CA ALA A 152 5.25 -4.45 4.21
C ALA A 152 5.31 -3.58 5.48
N LEU A 153 4.52 -2.52 5.57
CA LEU A 153 4.41 -1.70 6.77
C LEU A 153 3.56 -2.35 7.87
N GLU A 154 2.83 -3.42 7.55
CA GLU A 154 2.04 -4.21 8.51
C GLU A 154 2.88 -5.26 9.22
N GLU A 155 3.97 -5.69 8.60
CA GLU A 155 4.96 -6.61 9.16
C GLU A 155 6.09 -5.80 9.83
N THR A 156 6.40 -6.16 11.08
CA THR A 156 7.35 -5.52 12.01
C THR A 156 8.39 -4.59 11.36
N SER A 157 8.22 -3.29 11.53
CA SER A 157 9.19 -2.27 11.10
C SER A 157 10.14 -1.90 12.24
N THR A 158 11.45 -1.90 11.94
CA THR A 158 12.47 -1.36 12.84
C THR A 158 12.58 0.15 12.61
N VAL A 159 12.38 0.95 13.66
CA VAL A 159 12.44 2.41 13.58
C VAL A 159 13.89 2.89 13.64
N ILE A 160 14.37 3.51 12.56
CA ILE A 160 15.64 4.24 12.55
C ILE A 160 15.33 5.73 12.73
N SER A 161 15.81 6.32 13.83
CA SER A 161 15.31 7.61 14.34
C SER A 161 15.90 8.86 13.66
N SER A 162 16.94 8.75 12.84
CA SER A 162 17.47 9.92 12.12
C SER A 162 18.18 9.56 10.83
N ILE A 163 17.78 10.20 9.75
CA ILE A 163 18.35 10.09 8.40
C ILE A 163 18.49 11.50 7.88
N ARG A 164 19.66 11.82 7.32
CA ARG A 164 19.92 13.11 6.67
C ARG A 164 19.62 12.97 5.19
N LEU A 165 18.68 13.78 4.72
CA LEU A 165 18.33 13.89 3.30
C LEU A 165 18.75 15.27 2.80
N ARG A 166 19.02 15.37 1.50
CA ARG A 166 19.14 16.69 0.87
C ARG A 166 17.79 17.39 0.93
N ARG A 167 17.82 18.73 0.90
CA ARG A 167 16.62 19.55 1.01
C ARG A 167 15.61 19.25 -0.11
N GLU A 168 16.09 19.14 -1.34
CA GLU A 168 15.29 18.77 -2.52
C GLU A 168 14.59 17.41 -2.35
N ASP A 169 15.31 16.39 -1.87
CA ASP A 169 14.76 15.05 -1.63
C ASP A 169 13.73 15.06 -0.50
N ALA A 170 13.94 15.90 0.53
CA ALA A 170 13.01 16.07 1.64
C ALA A 170 11.72 16.81 1.22
N GLU A 171 11.84 17.81 0.35
CA GLU A 171 10.70 18.56 -0.20
C GLU A 171 9.79 17.65 -1.04
N ILE A 172 10.37 16.77 -1.88
CA ILE A 172 9.61 15.75 -2.62
C ILE A 172 8.86 14.83 -1.65
N ILE A 173 9.52 14.36 -0.59
CA ILE A 173 8.87 13.51 0.41
C ILE A 173 7.71 14.24 1.10
N ASP A 174 7.89 15.53 1.39
CA ASP A 174 6.85 16.37 1.98
C ASP A 174 5.64 16.54 1.08
N GLU A 175 5.85 16.74 -0.22
CA GLU A 175 4.77 16.80 -1.21
C GLU A 175 4.00 15.49 -1.26
N LEU A 176 4.69 14.34 -1.25
CA LEU A 176 4.06 13.04 -1.30
C LEU A 176 3.26 12.73 -0.02
N VAL A 177 3.76 13.16 1.15
CA VAL A 177 3.01 13.06 2.42
C VAL A 177 1.81 14.00 2.42
N SER A 178 1.98 15.24 1.93
CA SER A 178 0.92 16.26 1.87
C SER A 178 -0.20 15.86 0.90
N ALA A 179 0.15 15.20 -0.20
CA ALA A 179 -0.77 14.61 -1.16
C ALA A 179 -1.47 13.33 -0.63
N GLY A 180 -1.12 12.87 0.58
CA GLY A 180 -1.74 11.71 1.23
C GLY A 180 -1.22 10.35 0.74
N ILE A 181 -0.15 10.33 -0.05
CA ILE A 181 0.46 9.11 -0.64
C ILE A 181 1.07 8.25 0.48
N PHE A 182 1.77 8.91 1.40
CA PHE A 182 2.34 8.28 2.60
C PHE A 182 1.75 8.92 3.85
N LYS A 183 1.52 8.12 4.92
CA LYS A 183 0.97 8.64 6.18
C LYS A 183 2.01 9.44 6.98
N SER A 184 3.30 9.29 6.66
CA SER A 184 4.40 10.01 7.31
C SER A 184 5.66 10.06 6.43
N ARG A 185 6.57 11.00 6.73
CA ARG A 185 7.89 11.06 6.08
C ARG A 185 8.66 9.75 6.23
N SER A 186 8.60 9.12 7.42
CA SER A 186 9.27 7.84 7.67
C SER A 186 8.73 6.71 6.79
N GLU A 187 7.42 6.72 6.52
CA GLU A 187 6.77 5.77 5.60
C GLU A 187 7.25 5.98 4.16
N ALA A 188 7.29 7.24 3.71
CA ALA A 188 7.81 7.60 2.39
C ALA A 188 9.28 7.16 2.24
N VAL A 189 10.12 7.39 3.26
CA VAL A 189 11.51 6.95 3.19
C VAL A 189 11.62 5.42 3.18
N ALA A 190 10.87 4.72 4.02
CA ALA A 190 10.89 3.26 4.03
C ALA A 190 10.55 2.67 2.65
N PHE A 191 9.59 3.29 1.95
CA PHE A 191 9.26 2.95 0.57
C PHE A 191 10.43 3.11 -0.38
N PHE A 192 11.01 4.31 -0.43
CA PHE A 192 12.11 4.59 -1.35
C PHE A 192 13.36 3.77 -1.03
N VAL A 193 13.64 3.48 0.24
CA VAL A 193 14.72 2.58 0.65
C VAL A 193 14.46 1.17 0.16
N LYS A 194 13.25 0.62 0.34
CA LYS A 194 12.90 -0.70 -0.17
C LYS A 194 13.06 -0.78 -1.68
N LYS A 195 12.54 0.20 -2.42
CA LYS A 195 12.66 0.25 -3.88
C LYS A 195 14.11 0.45 -4.34
N GLY A 196 14.91 1.23 -3.61
CA GLY A 196 16.34 1.37 -3.85
C GLY A 196 17.11 0.06 -3.65
N ILE A 197 16.77 -0.71 -2.61
CA ILE A 197 17.35 -2.04 -2.36
C ILE A 197 16.95 -3.02 -3.47
N GLU A 198 15.69 -3.04 -3.86
CA GLU A 198 15.19 -3.92 -4.94
C GLU A 198 15.86 -3.60 -6.28
N ALA A 199 15.97 -2.30 -6.63
CA ALA A 199 16.64 -1.86 -7.85
C ALA A 199 18.14 -2.19 -7.84
N SER A 200 18.76 -2.27 -6.66
CA SER A 200 20.19 -2.53 -6.48
C SER A 200 20.51 -3.97 -6.09
N LYS A 201 19.53 -4.88 -6.17
CA LYS A 201 19.61 -6.22 -5.57
C LYS A 201 20.84 -7.02 -6.02
N GLU A 202 21.10 -7.06 -7.33
CA GLU A 202 22.23 -7.81 -7.90
C GLU A 202 23.59 -7.27 -7.42
N TRP A 203 23.72 -5.94 -7.30
CA TRP A 203 24.94 -5.31 -6.80
C TRP A 203 25.09 -5.55 -5.28
N LEU A 204 24.01 -5.42 -4.52
CA LEU A 204 24.00 -5.66 -3.07
C LEU A 204 24.35 -7.12 -2.73
N GLU A 205 23.90 -8.09 -3.54
CA GLU A 205 24.28 -9.49 -3.39
C GLU A 205 25.79 -9.70 -3.59
N LYS A 206 26.39 -9.11 -4.62
CA LYS A 206 27.85 -9.14 -4.85
C LYS A 206 28.65 -8.49 -3.71
N VAL A 207 28.14 -7.37 -3.17
CA VAL A 207 28.72 -6.70 -2.00
C VAL A 207 28.61 -7.60 -0.76
N HIS A 208 27.46 -8.25 -0.56
CA HIS A 208 27.24 -9.15 0.57
C HIS A 208 28.17 -10.36 0.54
N GLU A 209 28.34 -11.00 -0.63
CA GLU A 209 29.30 -12.08 -0.82
C GLU A 209 30.74 -11.65 -0.54
N SER A 210 31.11 -10.44 -0.96
CA SER A 210 32.44 -9.87 -0.71
C SER A 210 32.66 -9.62 0.78
N ILE A 211 31.66 -9.07 1.49
CA ILE A 211 31.70 -8.88 2.94
C ILE A 211 31.82 -10.22 3.68
N LYS A 212 31.11 -11.26 3.21
CA LYS A 212 31.18 -12.60 3.80
C LYS A 212 32.60 -13.19 3.65
N LYS A 213 33.21 -13.07 2.47
CA LYS A 213 34.60 -13.51 2.24
C LYS A 213 35.60 -12.77 3.13
N ILE A 214 35.43 -11.46 3.32
CA ILE A 214 36.26 -10.67 4.24
C ILE A 214 36.15 -11.20 5.67
N ARG A 215 34.94 -11.51 6.14
CA ARG A 215 34.73 -12.07 7.48
C ARG A 215 35.36 -13.46 7.63
N GLU A 216 35.21 -14.34 6.64
CA GLU A 216 35.83 -15.67 6.64
C GLU A 216 37.36 -15.59 6.66
N LEU A 217 37.96 -14.66 5.92
CA LEU A 217 39.40 -14.40 5.95
C LEU A 217 39.86 -13.86 7.31
N GLN A 218 39.12 -12.90 7.89
CA GLN A 218 39.43 -12.39 9.24
C GLN A 218 39.37 -13.49 10.31
N GLU A 219 38.40 -14.40 10.20
CA GLU A 219 38.27 -15.53 11.10
C GLU A 219 39.37 -16.59 10.88
N GLY A 220 39.77 -16.82 9.62
CA GLY A 220 40.91 -17.67 9.26
C GLY A 220 42.22 -17.15 9.85
N ILE A 221 42.53 -15.87 9.65
CA ILE A 221 43.71 -15.20 10.22
C ILE A 221 43.72 -15.30 11.74
N ARG A 222 42.56 -15.06 12.38
CA ARG A 222 42.42 -15.18 13.83
C ARG A 222 42.73 -16.60 14.32
N ARG A 223 42.24 -17.63 13.62
CA ARG A 223 42.49 -19.04 13.95
C ARG A 223 43.95 -19.46 13.73
N GLU A 224 44.64 -18.89 12.75
CA GLU A 224 46.07 -19.15 12.52
C GLU A 224 46.95 -18.53 13.62
N LEU A 225 46.63 -17.30 14.03
CA LEU A 225 47.30 -16.64 15.16
C LEU A 225 47.09 -17.42 16.46
N GLU A 226 45.87 -17.88 16.74
CA GLU A 226 45.55 -18.71 17.91
C GLU A 226 46.22 -20.11 17.89
N LYS A 227 46.66 -20.59 16.71
CA LYS A 227 47.45 -21.83 16.57
C LYS A 227 48.94 -21.60 16.78
N GLY A 228 49.47 -20.50 16.25
CA GLY A 228 50.88 -20.11 16.45
C GLY A 228 51.22 -19.87 17.94
N GLU A 229 50.32 -19.25 18.69
CA GLU A 229 50.50 -19.03 20.14
C GLU A 229 50.50 -20.34 20.95
N LYS A 230 49.83 -21.40 20.47
CA LYS A 230 49.83 -22.72 21.12
C LYS A 230 51.10 -23.52 20.83
N GLU A 231 51.66 -23.40 19.63
CA GLU A 231 52.91 -24.09 19.26
C GLU A 231 54.15 -23.45 19.91
N GLU A 232 54.13 -22.16 20.25
CA GLU A 232 55.17 -21.51 21.07
C GLU A 232 55.06 -21.81 22.56
N SER A 233 53.89 -22.24 23.06
CA SER A 233 53.69 -22.60 24.47
C SER A 233 54.05 -24.05 24.81
N ASP A 234 54.25 -24.90 23.80
CA ASP A 234 54.63 -26.33 23.92
C ASP A 234 56.13 -26.59 23.60
N LYS A 235 56.95 -25.53 23.50
CA LYS A 235 58.42 -25.57 23.41
C LYS A 235 59.07 -25.05 24.69
#